data_AF-A0A6C0EXJ4-F1
#
_entry.id   AF-A0A6C0EXJ4-F1
#
_cell.length_a   1.000
_cell.length_b   1.000
_cell.length_c   1.000
_cell.angle_alpha   90.00
_cell.angle_beta   90.00
_cell.angle_gamma   90.00
#
_symmetry.space_group_name_H-M   'P 1'
#
loop_
_entity.id
_entity.type
_entity.pdbx_description
1 polymer ?
#
loop_
_entity_poly.entity_id
_entity_poly.type
_entity_poly.pdbx_seq_one_letter_code
_entity_poly.pdbx_strand_id
1 'polypeptide(L)'
;MYKSITTRTKEQRQNEVRTIIKKLNELHLNTGYDAIKTLFENMKTYINDDIKIDIDIPFPDMNVNIKGVLETDIKKKVWVKLTAF
;
A
#
# COMPACT_ATOMS: atom_id res chain seq x y z
N MET A 1 -23.53 16.21 13.59
CA MET A 1 -23.36 14.73 13.54
C MET A 1 -21.87 14.44 13.47
N TYR A 2 -21.26 13.93 14.53
CA TYR A 2 -19.86 13.48 14.47
C TYR A 2 -19.81 12.17 13.68
N LYS A 3 -19.07 12.19 12.57
CA LYS A 3 -18.86 11.01 11.73
C LYS A 3 -17.97 10.07 12.53
N SER A 4 -18.54 9.00 13.10
CA SER A 4 -17.76 7.94 13.74
C SER A 4 -16.84 7.31 12.68
N ILE A 5 -15.54 7.56 12.85
CA ILE A 5 -14.48 6.95 12.05
C ILE A 5 -14.37 5.50 12.53
N THR A 6 -14.59 4.55 11.63
CA THR A 6 -14.44 3.12 11.93
C THR A 6 -13.09 2.69 11.39
N THR A 7 -12.14 2.46 12.27
CA THR A 7 -10.78 2.08 11.91
C THR A 7 -10.70 0.59 11.56
N ARG A 8 -9.88 0.25 10.56
CA ARG A 8 -9.55 -1.12 10.18
C ARG A 8 -8.88 -1.84 11.34
N THR A 9 -9.22 -3.11 11.54
CA THR A 9 -8.46 -4.00 12.43
C THR A 9 -7.14 -4.38 11.78
N LYS A 10 -6.17 -4.86 12.58
CA LYS A 10 -4.90 -5.40 12.08
C LYS A 10 -5.11 -6.49 11.02
N GLU A 11 -6.09 -7.38 11.22
CA GLU A 11 -6.43 -8.44 10.28
C GLU A 11 -6.96 -7.87 8.95
N GLN A 12 -7.82 -6.85 9.00
CA GLN A 12 -8.28 -6.15 7.80
C GLN A 12 -7.12 -5.48 7.07
N ARG A 13 -6.22 -4.81 7.79
CA ARG A 13 -4.99 -4.23 7.20
C ARG A 13 -4.12 -5.29 6.53
N GLN A 14 -3.95 -6.46 7.15
CA GLN A 14 -3.24 -7.59 6.56
C GLN A 14 -3.91 -8.11 5.28
N ASN A 15 -5.24 -8.21 5.24
CA ASN A 15 -5.97 -8.67 4.06
C ASN A 15 -5.88 -7.70 2.87
N GLU A 16 -5.92 -6.39 3.14
CA GLU A 16 -5.70 -5.36 2.13
C GLU A 16 -4.28 -5.48 1.54
N VAL A 17 -3.26 -5.60 2.41
CA VAL A 17 -1.87 -5.78 2.00
C VAL A 17 -1.67 -7.07 1.20
N ARG A 18 -2.25 -8.20 1.63
CA ARG A 18 -2.19 -9.48 0.89
C ARG A 18 -2.73 -9.33 -0.54
N THR A 19 -3.79 -8.56 -0.72
CA THR A 19 -4.38 -8.31 -2.04
C THR A 19 -3.43 -7.53 -2.93
N ILE A 20 -2.74 -6.51 -2.39
CA ILE A 20 -1.73 -5.75 -3.13
C ILE A 20 -0.54 -6.65 -3.48
N ILE A 21 -0.01 -7.42 -2.52
CA ILE A 21 1.11 -8.34 -2.75
C ILE A 21 0.78 -9.35 -3.84
N LYS A 22 -0.45 -9.91 -3.83
CA LYS A 22 -0.90 -10.82 -4.89
C LYS A 22 -0.84 -10.16 -6.27
N LYS A 23 -1.31 -8.91 -6.38
CA LYS A 23 -1.26 -8.14 -7.64
C LYS A 23 0.17 -7.83 -8.09
N LEU A 24 1.08 -7.52 -7.17
CA LEU A 24 2.50 -7.33 -7.50
C LEU A 24 3.14 -8.61 -8.04
N ASN A 25 2.86 -9.74 -7.41
CA ASN A 25 3.33 -11.05 -7.86
C ASN A 25 2.78 -11.42 -9.25
N GLU A 26 1.50 -11.14 -9.53
CA GLU A 26 0.89 -11.32 -10.86
C GLU A 26 1.59 -10.47 -11.94
N LEU A 27 2.18 -9.34 -11.56
CA LEU A 27 2.96 -8.45 -12.45
C LEU A 27 4.46 -8.79 -12.46
N HIS A 28 4.88 -9.89 -11.81
CA HIS A 28 6.28 -10.26 -11.62
C HIS A 28 7.14 -9.19 -10.90
N LEU A 29 6.50 -8.30 -10.15
CA LEU A 29 7.15 -7.28 -9.33
C LEU A 29 7.52 -7.89 -7.97
N ASN A 30 8.81 -7.99 -7.71
CA ASN A 30 9.34 -8.61 -6.51
C ASN A 30 10.32 -7.67 -5.78
N THR A 31 10.76 -8.08 -4.60
CA THR A 31 11.65 -7.29 -3.72
C THR A 31 13.08 -7.14 -4.24
N GLY A 32 13.40 -7.64 -5.44
CA GLY A 32 14.64 -7.34 -6.13
C GLY A 32 14.72 -5.90 -6.63
N TYR A 33 13.57 -5.22 -6.77
CA TYR A 33 13.51 -3.78 -7.03
C TYR A 33 13.45 -3.00 -5.72
N ASP A 34 14.28 -1.98 -5.58
CA ASP A 34 14.30 -1.13 -4.38
C ASP A 34 12.94 -0.47 -4.12
N ALA A 35 12.26 0.01 -5.18
CA ALA A 35 10.93 0.61 -5.08
C ALA A 35 9.89 -0.36 -4.48
N ILE A 36 9.95 -1.64 -4.86
CA ILE A 36 9.06 -2.67 -4.32
C ILE A 36 9.45 -2.98 -2.88
N LYS A 37 10.74 -3.05 -2.54
CA LYS A 37 11.19 -3.24 -1.16
C LYS A 37 10.68 -2.12 -0.23
N THR A 38 10.79 -0.86 -0.64
CA THR A 38 10.23 0.29 0.10
C THR A 38 8.71 0.19 0.25
N LEU A 39 8.00 -0.29 -0.78
CA LEU A 39 6.56 -0.51 -0.68
C LEU A 39 6.21 -1.57 0.39
N PHE A 40 6.97 -2.67 0.46
CA PHE A 40 6.79 -3.71 1.49
C PHE A 40 7.07 -3.19 2.90
N GLU A 41 8.09 -2.35 3.07
CA GLU A 41 8.39 -1.69 4.34
C GLU A 41 7.22 -0.82 4.80
N ASN A 42 6.67 0.02 3.91
CA ASN A 42 5.47 0.81 4.18
C ASN A 42 4.27 -0.07 4.56
N MET A 43 4.04 -1.18 3.86
CA MET A 43 2.96 -2.12 4.21
C MET A 43 3.14 -2.73 5.61
N LYS A 44 4.37 -3.05 6.00
CA LYS A 44 4.68 -3.58 7.33
C LYS A 44 4.39 -2.54 8.42
N THR A 45 4.81 -1.29 8.21
CA THR A 45 4.52 -0.17 9.11
C THR A 45 3.00 0.05 9.23
N TYR A 46 2.27 0.10 8.11
CA TYR A 46 0.82 0.21 8.09
C TYR A 46 0.11 -0.89 8.92
N ILE A 47 0.55 -2.15 8.80
CA ILE A 47 -0.04 -3.26 9.56
C ILE A 47 0.21 -3.10 11.06
N ASN A 48 1.44 -2.77 11.46
CA ASN A 48 1.85 -2.78 12.86
C ASN A 48 1.43 -1.51 13.62
N ASP A 49 1.53 -0.36 12.99
CA ASP A 49 1.47 0.93 13.68
C ASP A 49 0.08 1.58 13.57
N ASP A 50 -0.83 1.01 12.77
CA ASP A 50 -2.19 1.52 12.55
C ASP A 50 -2.23 2.98 12.09
N ILE A 51 -1.25 3.37 11.26
CA ILE A 51 -1.16 4.71 10.69
C ILE A 51 -1.54 4.70 9.21
N LYS A 52 -2.17 5.79 8.75
CA LYS A 52 -2.35 6.03 7.31
C LYS A 52 -1.00 6.31 6.68
N ILE A 53 -0.73 5.70 5.53
CA ILE A 53 0.50 5.95 4.75
C ILE A 53 0.12 6.35 3.33
N ASP A 54 0.54 7.54 2.92
CA ASP A 54 0.50 7.97 1.53
C ASP A 54 1.76 7.45 0.82
N ILE A 55 1.57 6.73 -0.29
CA ILE A 55 2.64 6.11 -1.06
C ILE A 55 2.94 7.00 -2.26
N ASP A 56 4.18 7.44 -2.37
CA ASP A 56 4.76 8.08 -3.56
C ASP A 56 6.22 7.64 -3.66
N ILE A 57 6.47 6.56 -4.41
CA ILE A 57 7.79 5.93 -4.51
C ILE A 57 8.22 5.99 -5.98
N PRO A 58 9.37 6.63 -6.29
CA PRO A 58 9.96 6.56 -7.61
C PRO A 58 10.34 5.12 -7.98
N PHE A 59 9.98 4.69 -9.18
CA PHE A 59 10.35 3.36 -9.69
C PHE A 59 11.09 3.48 -11.04
N PRO A 60 12.35 3.95 -11.00
CA PRO A 60 13.12 4.29 -12.19
C PRO A 60 13.37 3.09 -13.12
N ASP A 61 13.53 1.88 -12.58
CA ASP A 61 13.76 0.66 -13.39
C ASP A 61 12.64 0.37 -14.39
N MET A 62 11.42 0.85 -14.10
CA MET A 62 10.25 0.69 -14.96
C MET A 62 9.76 2.02 -15.56
N ASN A 63 10.49 3.12 -15.35
CA ASN A 63 10.11 4.48 -15.77
C ASN A 63 8.69 4.88 -15.33
N VAL A 64 8.32 4.52 -14.10
CA VAL A 64 7.02 4.81 -13.48
C VAL A 64 7.21 5.22 -12.02
N ASN A 65 6.14 5.72 -11.39
CA ASN A 65 6.04 5.92 -9.95
C ASN A 65 4.99 4.99 -9.37
N ILE A 66 5.24 4.48 -8.16
CA ILE A 66 4.26 3.77 -7.36
C ILE A 66 3.53 4.82 -6.52
N LYS A 67 2.24 5.03 -6.81
CA LYS A 67 1.38 5.94 -6.04
C LYS A 67 0.26 5.19 -5.36
N GLY A 68 -0.13 5.60 -4.16
CA GLY A 68 -1.16 4.89 -3.43
C GLY A 68 -1.48 5.47 -2.07
N VAL A 69 -2.44 4.85 -1.40
CA VAL A 69 -2.79 5.15 -0.01
C VAL A 69 -3.10 3.85 0.71
N LEU A 70 -2.41 3.63 1.83
CA LEU A 70 -2.73 2.62 2.83
C LEU A 70 -3.58 3.29 3.92
N GLU A 71 -4.88 3.25 3.74
CA GLU A 71 -5.85 3.99 4.55
C GLU A 71 -6.38 3.15 5.72
N THR A 72 -6.49 3.75 6.90
CA THR A 72 -6.95 3.05 8.11
C THR A 72 -8.47 3.15 8.30
N ASP A 73 -9.15 4.12 7.69
CA ASP A 73 -10.61 4.21 7.72
C ASP A 73 -11.28 3.18 6.78
N ILE A 74 -12.06 2.25 7.33
CA ILE A 74 -12.79 1.19 6.59
C ILE A 74 -13.62 1.76 5.44
N LYS A 75 -14.15 2.98 5.57
CA LYS A 75 -15.01 3.62 4.55
C LYS A 75 -14.23 4.08 3.33
N LYS A 76 -12.91 4.17 3.44
CA LYS A 76 -12.03 4.61 2.37
C LYS A 76 -11.22 3.44 1.83
N LYS A 77 -10.85 3.55 0.56
CA LYS A 77 -10.20 2.46 -0.18
C LYS A 77 -8.68 2.46 0.06
N VAL A 78 -8.13 1.27 0.27
CA VAL A 78 -6.69 1.01 0.16
C VAL A 78 -6.37 0.70 -1.30
N TRP A 79 -5.37 1.36 -1.87
CA TRP A 79 -5.00 1.13 -3.26
C TRP A 79 -3.56 1.54 -3.54
N VAL A 80 -2.98 0.90 -4.55
CA VAL A 80 -1.66 1.19 -5.13
C VAL A 80 -1.79 1.10 -6.63
N LYS A 81 -1.13 1.99 -7.36
CA LYS A 81 -1.08 2.03 -8.82
C LYS A 81 0.31 2.42 -9.30
N LEU A 82 0.65 1.96 -10.50
CA LEU A 82 1.80 2.46 -11.24
C LEU A 82 1.32 3.63 -12.11
N THR A 83 2.03 4.76 -12.08
CA THR A 83 1.78 5.92 -12.95
C THR A 83 3.02 6.26 -13.74
N ALA A 84 2.87 6.81 -14.95
CA ALA A 84 4.01 7.36 -15.68
C ALA A 84 4.78 8.37 -14.81
N PHE A 85 6.10 8.38 -14.98
CA PHE A 85 7.04 9.26 -14.28
C PHE A 85 6.77 10.73 -14.62
#